data_AF-A0A820DHQ2-F1
#
_entry.id   AF-A0A820DHQ2-F1
#
_cell.length_a   1.000
_cell.length_b   1.000
_cell.length_c   1.000
_cell.angle_alpha   90.00
_cell.angle_beta   90.00
_cell.angle_gamma   90.00
#
_symmetry.space_group_name_H-M   'P 1'
#
loop_
_entity.id
_entity.type
_entity.pdbx_description
1 polymer ?
#
loop_
_entity_poly.entity_id
_entity_poly.type
_entity_poly.pdbx_seq_one_letter_code
_entity_poly.pdbx_strand_id
1 'polypeptide(L)'
;MSLSQFGYLSTVYQSDLPATSLIWCRIRTTVLGTTILTSYSMVCLAAIDQFFSTSYQVYLRQLFTFKLARCLVFLLIPIWFLHSLLFAFFYSIHPSAGCIIWNVIWIRYTTFFFYPFLLGFLPIIFASSFSLLAYQNVRRIVRRQIPIERRRFDRQITAMVLVRVVFFVCLILPHCCYRIYLINTYFIQTNSLQYAIGQLIQVLAGSLTNAQYG
;
A
#
# COMPACT_ATOMS: atom_id res chain seq x y z
N MET A 1 12.95 10.45 -7.64
CA MET A 1 14.12 9.69 -8.13
C MET A 1 13.65 8.25 -8.27
N SER A 2 13.35 7.86 -9.51
CA SER A 2 12.38 6.82 -9.88
C SER A 2 12.96 5.40 -9.86
N LEU A 3 12.15 4.44 -9.42
CA LEU A 3 12.41 2.99 -9.33
C LEU A 3 12.80 2.33 -10.68
N SER A 4 12.62 3.01 -11.80
CA SER A 4 13.06 2.54 -13.12
C SER A 4 14.56 2.71 -13.38
N GLN A 5 15.26 3.61 -12.69
CA GLN A 5 16.72 3.75 -12.84
C GLN A 5 17.49 2.63 -12.14
N PHE A 6 16.93 1.99 -11.10
CA PHE A 6 17.61 0.89 -10.41
C PHE A 6 17.55 -0.45 -11.16
N GLY A 7 16.56 -0.66 -12.03
CA GLY A 7 16.49 -1.87 -12.87
C GLY A 7 17.41 -1.83 -14.10
N TYR A 8 17.74 -0.63 -14.60
CA TYR A 8 18.69 -0.44 -15.70
C TYR A 8 20.15 -0.33 -15.23
N LEU A 9 20.41 0.10 -13.99
CA LEU A 9 21.76 0.12 -13.44
C LEU A 9 22.30 -1.29 -13.12
N SER A 10 21.44 -2.30 -12.94
CA SER A 10 21.86 -3.69 -12.75
C SER A 10 22.36 -4.39 -14.02
N THR A 11 22.14 -3.83 -15.22
CA THR A 11 22.69 -4.39 -16.46
C THR A 11 23.99 -3.72 -16.92
N VAL A 12 24.34 -2.56 -16.34
CA VAL A 12 25.55 -1.80 -16.71
C VAL A 12 26.67 -1.98 -15.67
N TYR A 13 26.34 -2.26 -14.41
CA TYR A 13 27.32 -2.52 -13.36
C TYR A 13 27.33 -4.00 -13.03
N GLN A 14 28.39 -4.69 -13.44
CA GLN A 14 28.68 -6.12 -13.25
C GLN A 14 29.00 -6.45 -11.77
N SER A 15 28.19 -5.92 -10.84
CA SER A 15 28.20 -6.25 -9.44
C SER A 15 26.76 -6.32 -8.96
N ASP A 16 26.28 -7.54 -8.74
CA ASP A 16 24.96 -7.80 -8.18
C ASP A 16 24.87 -7.25 -6.74
N LEU A 17 24.62 -5.95 -6.56
CA LEU A 17 24.34 -5.35 -5.25
C LEU A 17 23.22 -6.05 -4.45
N PRO A 18 22.18 -6.66 -5.06
CA PRO A 18 21.21 -7.48 -4.32
C PRO A 18 21.76 -8.85 -3.87
N ALA A 19 22.90 -9.30 -4.40
CA ALA A 19 23.54 -10.57 -4.07
C ALA A 19 24.79 -10.41 -3.16
N THR A 20 25.31 -9.19 -2.98
CA THR A 20 26.62 -8.98 -2.34
C THR A 20 26.59 -8.62 -0.86
N SER A 21 25.47 -8.16 -0.28
CA SER A 21 25.42 -7.95 1.18
C SER A 21 24.05 -8.16 1.83
N LEU A 22 24.05 -8.97 2.90
CA LEU A 22 22.89 -9.23 3.73
C LEU A 22 22.33 -7.94 4.33
N ILE A 23 23.22 -7.02 4.69
CA ILE A 23 22.90 -5.72 5.26
C ILE A 23 22.07 -4.89 4.27
N TRP A 24 22.48 -4.81 3.00
CA TRP A 24 21.75 -4.07 1.98
C TRP A 24 20.35 -4.63 1.76
N CYS A 25 20.21 -5.96 1.72
CA CYS A 25 18.87 -6.55 1.61
C CYS A 25 17.98 -6.09 2.77
N ARG A 26 18.45 -6.24 4.01
CA ARG A 26 17.65 -5.91 5.21
C ARG A 26 17.25 -4.44 5.25
N ILE A 27 18.17 -3.55 4.89
CA ILE A 27 17.88 -2.11 4.80
C ILE A 27 16.82 -1.85 3.73
N ARG A 28 17.00 -2.41 2.53
CA ARG A 28 16.05 -2.25 1.42
C ARG A 28 14.66 -2.75 1.79
N THR A 29 14.54 -3.94 2.37
CA THR A 29 13.24 -4.50 2.76
C THR A 29 12.59 -3.69 3.89
N THR A 30 13.37 -3.17 4.82
CA THR A 30 12.86 -2.31 5.90
C THR A 30 12.34 -0.99 5.35
N VAL A 31 13.11 -0.30 4.52
CA VAL A 31 12.74 0.99 3.93
C VAL A 31 11.53 0.84 3.01
N LEU A 32 11.46 -0.20 2.20
CA LEU A 32 10.30 -0.45 1.34
C LEU A 32 9.06 -0.81 2.17
N GLY A 33 9.18 -1.74 3.12
CA GLY A 33 8.05 -2.14 3.98
C GLY A 33 7.46 -0.95 4.76
N THR A 34 8.33 -0.12 5.35
CA THR A 34 7.90 1.09 6.06
C THR A 34 7.21 2.09 5.16
N THR A 35 7.79 2.39 4.00
CA THR A 35 7.23 3.37 3.05
C THR A 35 5.86 2.92 2.54
N ILE A 36 5.67 1.63 2.28
CA ILE A 36 4.38 1.08 1.84
C ILE A 36 3.34 1.20 2.96
N LEU A 37 3.64 0.69 4.16
CA LEU A 37 2.70 0.69 5.28
C LEU A 37 2.33 2.10 5.73
N THR A 38 3.30 3.01 5.75
CA THR A 38 3.05 4.44 6.04
C THR A 38 2.16 5.06 4.97
N SER A 39 2.46 4.88 3.68
CA SER A 39 1.63 5.40 2.59
C SER A 39 0.19 4.91 2.66
N TYR A 40 -0.02 3.62 2.95
CA TYR A 40 -1.35 3.03 3.06
C TYR A 40 -2.09 3.58 4.28
N SER A 41 -1.40 3.72 5.40
CA SER A 41 -1.93 4.38 6.60
C SER A 41 -2.32 5.84 6.33
N MET A 42 -1.52 6.59 5.57
CA MET A 42 -1.83 7.98 5.21
C MET A 42 -3.09 8.07 4.34
N VAL A 43 -3.30 7.13 3.41
CA VAL A 43 -4.53 7.08 2.61
C VAL A 43 -5.75 6.84 3.50
N CYS A 44 -5.65 5.90 4.46
CA CYS A 44 -6.72 5.66 5.43
C CYS A 44 -6.98 6.88 6.31
N LEU A 45 -5.94 7.51 6.85
CA LEU A 45 -6.07 8.73 7.68
C LEU A 45 -6.67 9.88 6.89
N ALA A 46 -6.31 10.05 5.61
CA ALA A 46 -6.89 11.07 4.74
C ALA A 46 -8.39 10.83 4.50
N ALA A 47 -8.81 9.57 4.31
CA ALA A 47 -10.23 9.24 4.19
C ALA A 47 -11.00 9.53 5.49
N ILE A 48 -10.40 9.22 6.65
CA ILE A 48 -10.95 9.49 7.97
C ILE A 48 -11.06 11.00 8.22
N ASP A 49 -10.00 11.76 7.96
CA ASP A 49 -9.97 13.22 8.07
C ASP A 49 -11.06 13.85 7.20
N GLN A 50 -11.21 13.37 5.97
CA GLN A 50 -12.24 13.85 5.05
C GLN A 50 -13.65 13.56 5.58
N PHE A 51 -13.88 12.38 6.18
CA PHE A 51 -15.17 12.05 6.79
C PHE A 51 -15.51 12.98 7.96
N PHE A 52 -14.56 13.21 8.88
CA PHE A 52 -14.78 14.07 10.04
C PHE A 52 -14.96 15.55 9.63
N SER A 53 -14.13 16.04 8.70
CA SER A 53 -14.20 17.41 8.18
C SER A 53 -15.54 17.71 7.50
N THR A 54 -16.08 16.73 6.78
CA THR A 54 -17.35 16.85 6.06
C THR A 54 -18.57 16.47 6.93
N SER A 55 -18.39 16.02 8.16
CA SER A 55 -19.51 15.63 9.02
C SER A 55 -20.39 16.82 9.41
N TYR A 56 -21.70 16.58 9.50
CA TYR A 56 -22.68 17.60 9.91
C TYR A 56 -22.52 17.99 11.38
N GLN A 57 -22.10 17.04 12.23
CA GLN A 57 -21.99 17.27 13.66
C GLN A 57 -20.71 18.06 13.95
N VAL A 58 -20.86 19.26 14.51
CA VAL A 58 -19.75 20.16 14.85
C VAL A 58 -18.75 19.49 15.80
N TYR A 59 -19.24 18.68 16.74
CA TYR A 59 -18.40 17.88 17.64
C TYR A 59 -17.47 16.94 16.87
N LEU A 60 -17.99 16.19 15.89
CA LEU A 60 -17.18 15.28 15.06
C LEU A 60 -16.15 16.04 14.23
N ARG A 61 -16.51 17.22 13.72
CA ARG A 61 -15.59 18.09 12.97
C ARG A 61 -14.43 18.63 13.83
N GLN A 62 -14.66 18.82 15.13
CA GLN A 62 -13.65 19.31 16.07
C GLN A 62 -12.78 18.19 16.65
N LEU A 63 -13.23 16.94 16.57
CA LEU A 63 -12.50 15.79 17.11
C LEU A 63 -11.21 15.51 16.32
N PHE A 64 -11.28 15.59 15.00
CA PHE A 64 -10.12 15.39 14.13
C PHE A 64 -9.46 16.74 13.81
N THR A 65 -8.57 17.18 14.70
CA THR A 65 -7.78 18.40 14.49
C THR A 65 -6.47 18.10 13.77
N PHE A 66 -5.90 19.11 13.12
CA PHE A 66 -4.56 19.02 12.51
C PHE A 66 -3.47 18.59 13.51
N LYS A 67 -3.62 18.93 14.80
CA LYS A 67 -2.71 18.48 15.88
C LYS A 67 -2.81 16.97 16.10
N LEU A 68 -4.03 16.43 16.11
CA LEU A 68 -4.26 14.99 16.24
C LEU A 68 -3.74 14.24 15.03
N ALA A 69 -4.02 14.73 13.81
CA ALA A 69 -3.51 14.13 12.58
C ALA A 69 -1.97 14.05 12.61
N ARG A 70 -1.29 15.13 12.97
CA ARG A 70 0.18 15.15 13.11
C ARG A 70 0.68 14.16 14.16
N CYS A 71 0.02 14.08 15.31
CA CYS A 71 0.35 13.14 16.37
C CYS A 71 0.24 11.69 15.87
N LEU A 72 -0.87 11.34 15.19
CA LEU A 72 -1.08 10.01 14.63
C LEU A 72 0.00 9.64 13.61
N VAL A 73 0.36 10.56 12.71
CA VAL A 73 1.44 10.32 11.73
C VAL A 73 2.78 10.09 12.43
N PHE A 74 3.12 10.93 13.41
CA PHE A 74 4.39 10.82 14.14
C PHE A 74 4.48 9.53 14.97
N LEU A 75 3.35 9.01 15.45
CA LEU A 75 3.28 7.72 16.15
C LEU A 75 3.31 6.52 15.19
N LEU A 76 2.68 6.63 14.01
CA LEU A 76 2.61 5.52 13.05
C LEU A 76 3.96 5.21 12.39
N ILE A 77 4.75 6.23 12.07
CA ILE A 77 6.07 6.04 11.43
C ILE A 77 6.98 5.09 12.24
N PRO A 78 7.26 5.33 13.55
CA PRO A 78 8.10 4.43 14.34
C PRO A 78 7.49 3.06 14.55
N ILE A 79 6.15 2.96 14.66
CA ILE A 79 5.45 1.66 14.75
C ILE A 79 5.70 0.82 13.50
N TRP A 80 5.52 1.42 12.31
CA TRP A 80 5.76 0.72 11.05
C TRP A 80 7.24 0.45 10.80
N PHE A 81 8.12 1.33 11.27
CA PHE A 81 9.57 1.11 11.26
C PHE A 81 9.97 -0.09 12.09
N LEU A 82 9.51 -0.17 13.33
CA LEU A 82 9.78 -1.30 14.20
C LEU A 82 9.20 -2.59 13.63
N HIS A 83 7.97 -2.55 13.12
CA HIS A 83 7.35 -3.70 12.45
C HIS A 83 8.22 -4.18 11.28
N SER A 84 8.60 -3.29 10.36
CA SER A 84 9.40 -3.67 9.18
C SER A 84 10.81 -4.13 9.56
N LEU A 85 11.38 -3.57 10.63
CA LEU A 85 12.67 -3.99 11.18
C LEU A 85 12.61 -5.43 11.71
N LEU A 86 11.54 -5.79 12.43
CA LEU A 86 11.31 -7.17 12.88
C LEU A 86 11.24 -8.14 11.69
N PHE A 87 10.58 -7.74 10.60
CA PHE A 87 10.55 -8.52 9.36
C PHE A 87 11.93 -8.69 8.74
N ALA A 88 12.76 -7.63 8.73
CA ALA A 88 14.07 -7.65 8.11
C ALA A 88 15.04 -8.65 8.76
N PHE A 89 14.91 -8.95 10.05
CA PHE A 89 15.74 -9.96 10.71
C PHE A 89 15.63 -11.36 10.09
N PHE A 90 14.48 -11.70 9.49
CA PHE A 90 14.23 -13.02 8.90
C PHE A 90 14.64 -13.13 7.43
N TYR A 91 15.17 -12.05 6.84
CA TYR A 91 15.72 -12.08 5.48
C TYR A 91 17.16 -12.62 5.47
N SER A 92 17.40 -13.47 4.48
CA SER A 92 18.69 -14.11 4.17
C SER A 92 18.93 -14.10 2.66
N ILE A 93 20.19 -14.21 2.25
CA ILE A 93 20.55 -14.30 0.83
C ILE A 93 20.53 -15.78 0.42
N HIS A 94 19.74 -16.11 -0.58
CA HIS A 94 19.71 -17.41 -1.22
C HIS A 94 20.35 -17.34 -2.62
N PRO A 95 21.26 -18.27 -2.96
CA PRO A 95 22.06 -18.18 -4.19
C PRO A 95 21.23 -18.21 -5.48
N SER A 96 20.05 -18.83 -5.48
CA SER A 96 19.18 -18.92 -6.66
C SER A 96 18.04 -17.89 -6.71
N ALA A 97 17.69 -17.27 -5.58
CA ALA A 97 16.48 -16.45 -5.46
C ALA A 97 16.76 -15.03 -4.93
N GLY A 98 18.03 -14.70 -4.66
CA GLY A 98 18.41 -13.44 -4.06
C GLY A 98 17.92 -13.36 -2.61
N CYS A 99 17.42 -12.20 -2.21
CA CYS A 99 17.03 -12.00 -0.83
C CYS A 99 15.63 -12.52 -0.52
N ILE A 100 15.55 -13.55 0.31
CA ILE A 100 14.30 -14.23 0.67
C ILE A 100 14.17 -14.42 2.18
N ILE A 101 12.93 -14.62 2.61
CA ILE A 101 12.61 -14.99 4.00
C ILE A 101 13.04 -16.45 4.19
N TRP A 102 13.88 -16.72 5.19
CA TRP A 102 14.35 -18.09 5.48
C TRP A 102 13.32 -18.93 6.25
N ASN A 103 12.59 -18.28 7.16
CA ASN A 103 11.74 -18.98 8.12
C ASN A 103 10.35 -19.30 7.55
N VAL A 104 9.97 -20.58 7.55
CA VAL A 104 8.71 -21.09 7.00
C VAL A 104 7.48 -20.50 7.70
N ILE A 105 7.53 -20.28 9.02
CA ILE A 105 6.44 -19.66 9.78
C ILE A 105 6.22 -18.22 9.30
N TRP A 106 7.31 -17.48 9.12
CA TRP A 106 7.25 -16.11 8.60
C TRP A 106 6.82 -16.04 7.14
N ILE A 107 7.24 -16.99 6.30
CA ILE A 107 6.71 -17.10 4.93
C ILE A 107 5.19 -17.27 4.99
N ARG A 108 4.68 -18.18 5.82
CA ARG A 108 3.23 -18.42 5.94
C ARG A 108 2.50 -17.18 6.47
N TYR A 109 3.01 -16.53 7.52
CA TYR A 109 2.44 -15.28 8.03
C TYR A 109 2.40 -14.21 6.94
N THR A 110 3.51 -13.99 6.25
CA THR A 110 3.60 -12.91 5.25
C THR A 110 2.65 -13.17 4.09
N THR A 111 2.59 -14.42 3.65
CA THR A 111 1.86 -14.88 2.48
C THR A 111 0.34 -14.92 2.69
N PHE A 112 -0.12 -15.41 3.84
CA PHE A 112 -1.56 -15.57 4.12
C PHE A 112 -2.18 -14.43 4.91
N PHE A 113 -1.39 -13.69 5.69
CA PHE A 113 -1.92 -12.62 6.56
C PHE A 113 -1.44 -11.24 6.09
N PHE A 114 -0.13 -11.00 6.06
CA PHE A 114 0.41 -9.65 5.80
C PHE A 114 0.01 -9.09 4.42
N TYR A 115 0.26 -9.83 3.34
CA TYR A 115 -0.05 -9.35 1.99
C TYR A 115 -1.56 -9.18 1.72
N PRO A 116 -2.42 -10.19 1.94
CA PRO A 116 -3.83 -10.07 1.61
C PRO A 116 -4.60 -9.21 2.62
N PHE A 117 -4.37 -9.35 3.93
CA PHE A 117 -5.14 -8.61 4.93
C PHE A 117 -4.57 -7.23 5.20
N LEU A 118 -3.29 -7.14 5.60
CA LEU A 118 -2.72 -5.89 6.10
C LEU A 118 -2.45 -4.88 4.96
N LEU A 119 -1.97 -5.36 3.82
CA LEU A 119 -1.71 -4.54 2.64
C LEU A 119 -2.91 -4.46 1.67
N GLY A 120 -3.81 -5.44 1.68
CA GLY A 120 -4.95 -5.49 0.76
C GLY A 120 -6.26 -5.07 1.40
N PHE A 121 -6.97 -6.03 1.98
CA PHE A 121 -8.35 -5.88 2.39
C PHE A 121 -8.56 -4.79 3.44
N LEU A 122 -7.72 -4.72 4.48
CA LEU A 122 -7.90 -3.77 5.57
C LEU A 122 -7.84 -2.32 5.09
N PRO A 123 -6.77 -1.84 4.43
CA PRO A 123 -6.73 -0.45 3.96
C PRO A 123 -7.80 -0.17 2.90
N ILE A 124 -8.15 -1.13 2.05
CA ILE A 124 -9.23 -0.98 1.06
C ILE A 124 -10.59 -0.77 1.74
N ILE A 125 -10.97 -1.63 2.68
CA ILE A 125 -12.26 -1.57 3.36
C ILE A 125 -12.35 -0.28 4.20
N PHE A 126 -11.29 0.04 4.95
CA PHE A 126 -11.25 1.25 5.76
C PHE A 126 -11.31 2.51 4.89
N ALA A 127 -10.43 2.66 3.91
CA ALA A 127 -10.42 3.86 3.07
C ALA A 127 -11.70 4.02 2.24
N SER A 128 -12.27 2.92 1.72
CA SER A 128 -13.50 2.97 0.91
C SER A 128 -14.72 3.31 1.75
N SER A 129 -14.88 2.73 2.95
CA SER A 129 -16.01 3.02 3.83
C SER A 129 -16.02 4.48 4.27
N PHE A 130 -14.90 5.00 4.78
CA PHE A 130 -14.81 6.41 5.18
C PHE A 130 -14.94 7.38 4.00
N SER A 131 -14.36 7.07 2.84
CA SER A 131 -14.50 7.91 1.64
C SER A 131 -15.94 7.96 1.13
N LEU A 132 -16.66 6.83 1.17
CA LEU A 132 -18.07 6.79 0.78
C LEU A 132 -18.94 7.61 1.75
N LEU A 133 -18.70 7.49 3.05
CA LEU A 133 -19.40 8.29 4.06
C LEU A 133 -19.11 9.79 3.89
N ALA A 134 -17.85 10.17 3.64
CA ALA A 134 -17.48 11.54 3.33
C ALA A 134 -18.19 12.08 2.08
N TYR A 135 -18.26 11.27 1.02
CA TYR A 135 -18.99 11.63 -0.20
C TYR A 135 -20.49 11.83 0.05
N GLN A 136 -21.12 10.97 0.85
CA GLN A 136 -22.53 11.13 1.24
C GLN A 136 -22.74 12.43 2.03
N ASN A 137 -21.85 12.74 2.96
CA ASN A 137 -21.90 13.97 3.75
C ASN A 137 -21.80 15.22 2.87
N VAL A 138 -20.84 15.26 1.94
CA VAL A 138 -20.68 16.38 1.00
C VAL A 138 -21.92 16.54 0.11
N ARG A 139 -22.48 15.43 -0.40
CA ARG A 139 -23.70 15.47 -1.23
C ARG A 139 -24.92 15.97 -0.45
N ARG A 140 -24.99 15.70 0.86
CA ARG A 140 -26.04 16.26 1.75
C ARG A 140 -25.81 17.75 2.02
N ILE A 141 -24.57 18.15 2.31
CA ILE A 141 -24.19 19.55 2.55
C ILE A 141 -24.48 20.44 1.34
N VAL A 142 -24.22 19.94 0.13
CA VAL A 142 -24.52 20.60 -1.15
C VAL A 142 -25.98 21.09 -1.27
N ARG A 143 -26.93 20.47 -0.56
CA ARG A 143 -28.35 20.90 -0.53
C ARG A 143 -28.64 22.04 0.45
N ARG A 144 -27.75 22.38 1.39
CA ARG A 144 -27.91 23.51 2.33
C ARG A 144 -26.95 24.65 1.96
N GLN A 145 -27.41 25.89 2.08
CA GLN A 145 -26.72 27.12 1.68
C GLN A 145 -25.44 27.35 2.52
N ILE A 146 -24.31 26.76 2.13
CA ILE A 146 -22.97 27.12 2.60
C ILE A 146 -22.33 28.07 1.58
N PRO A 147 -21.50 29.05 1.99
CA PRO A 147 -20.75 29.92 1.09
C PRO A 147 -20.03 29.14 -0.03
N ILE A 148 -20.16 29.67 -1.26
CA ILE A 148 -19.81 29.01 -2.52
C ILE A 148 -18.32 28.63 -2.58
N GLU A 149 -17.43 29.47 -2.06
CA GLU A 149 -15.97 29.28 -2.10
C GLU A 149 -15.51 28.07 -1.28
N ARG A 150 -15.93 27.99 -0.01
CA ARG A 150 -15.55 26.87 0.88
C ARG A 150 -16.06 25.53 0.36
N ARG A 151 -17.25 25.54 -0.25
CA ARG A 151 -17.85 24.36 -0.87
C ARG A 151 -17.05 23.83 -2.07
N ARG A 152 -16.47 24.70 -2.90
CA ARG A 152 -15.64 24.28 -4.03
C ARG A 152 -14.37 23.58 -3.56
N PHE A 153 -13.72 24.14 -2.55
CA PHE A 153 -12.51 23.59 -1.95
C PHE A 153 -12.76 22.20 -1.31
N ASP A 154 -13.78 22.07 -0.46
CA ASP A 154 -14.09 20.80 0.20
C ASP A 154 -14.48 19.71 -0.82
N ARG A 155 -15.17 20.08 -1.91
CA ARG A 155 -15.52 19.17 -3.01
C ARG A 155 -14.29 18.70 -3.78
N GLN A 156 -13.34 19.61 -4.06
CA GLN A 156 -12.09 19.26 -4.75
C GLN A 156 -11.24 18.30 -3.91
N ILE A 157 -11.10 18.54 -2.61
CA ILE A 157 -10.35 17.65 -1.71
C ILE A 157 -11.04 16.28 -1.61
N THR A 158 -12.37 16.25 -1.41
CA THR A 158 -13.11 14.98 -1.35
C THR A 158 -12.94 14.18 -2.64
N ALA A 159 -13.02 14.85 -3.80
CA ALA A 159 -12.83 14.21 -5.09
C ALA A 159 -11.40 13.67 -5.24
N MET A 160 -10.39 14.43 -4.83
CA MET A 160 -8.99 13.99 -4.85
C MET A 160 -8.77 12.75 -3.98
N VAL A 161 -9.32 12.70 -2.76
CA VAL A 161 -9.24 11.54 -1.87
C VAL A 161 -9.96 10.34 -2.48
N LEU A 162 -11.16 10.53 -3.02
CA LEU A 162 -11.93 9.45 -3.65
C LEU A 162 -11.20 8.87 -4.87
N VAL A 163 -10.62 9.72 -5.72
CA VAL A 163 -9.79 9.29 -6.85
C VAL A 163 -8.60 8.48 -6.37
N ARG A 164 -7.88 8.94 -5.32
CA ARG A 164 -6.77 8.18 -4.73
C ARG A 164 -7.21 6.81 -4.24
N VAL A 165 -8.37 6.70 -3.58
CA VAL A 165 -8.91 5.41 -3.12
C VAL A 165 -9.31 4.51 -4.29
N VAL A 166 -9.90 5.05 -5.35
CA VAL A 166 -10.22 4.27 -6.57
C VAL A 166 -8.94 3.72 -7.20
N PHE A 167 -7.92 4.56 -7.40
CA PHE A 167 -6.62 4.09 -7.91
C PHE A 167 -5.99 3.04 -6.98
N PHE A 168 -6.06 3.26 -5.67
CA PHE A 168 -5.56 2.31 -4.68
C PHE A 168 -6.23 0.93 -4.82
N VAL A 169 -7.56 0.89 -4.94
CA VAL A 169 -8.31 -0.36 -5.16
C VAL A 169 -7.96 -1.01 -6.49
N CYS A 170 -7.96 -0.23 -7.59
CA CYS A 170 -7.69 -0.75 -8.93
C CYS A 170 -6.26 -1.32 -9.09
N LEU A 171 -5.28 -0.79 -8.35
CA LEU A 171 -3.88 -1.24 -8.45
C LEU A 171 -3.55 -2.37 -7.47
N ILE A 172 -4.10 -2.34 -6.26
CA ILE A 172 -3.75 -3.31 -5.20
C ILE A 172 -4.58 -4.58 -5.31
N LEU A 173 -5.86 -4.48 -5.70
CA LEU A 173 -6.75 -5.63 -5.79
C LEU A 173 -6.23 -6.69 -6.78
N PRO A 174 -5.77 -6.35 -8.01
CA PRO A 174 -5.18 -7.33 -8.92
C PRO A 174 -3.93 -8.00 -8.34
N HIS A 175 -3.08 -7.23 -7.66
CA HIS A 175 -1.89 -7.78 -7.00
C HIS A 175 -2.28 -8.75 -5.87
N CYS A 176 -3.23 -8.41 -5.02
CA CYS A 176 -3.73 -9.30 -3.98
C CYS A 176 -4.35 -10.59 -4.56
N CYS A 177 -5.20 -10.48 -5.59
CA CYS A 177 -5.80 -11.62 -6.27
C CYS A 177 -4.75 -12.54 -6.90
N TYR A 178 -3.76 -11.97 -7.58
CA TYR A 178 -2.65 -12.72 -8.16
C TYR A 178 -1.84 -13.46 -7.09
N ARG A 179 -1.54 -12.80 -5.97
CA ARG A 179 -0.79 -13.43 -4.87
C ARG A 179 -1.59 -14.57 -4.24
N ILE A 180 -2.89 -14.40 -4.03
CA ILE A 180 -3.78 -15.47 -3.55
C ILE A 180 -3.82 -16.62 -4.56
N TYR A 181 -3.92 -16.32 -5.86
CA TYR A 181 -3.88 -17.32 -6.92
C TYR A 181 -2.59 -18.16 -6.86
N LEU A 182 -1.41 -17.53 -6.82
CA LEU A 182 -0.13 -18.22 -6.69
C LEU A 182 -0.03 -19.18 -5.49
N ILE A 183 -0.66 -18.83 -4.37
CA ILE A 183 -0.62 -19.65 -3.15
C ILE A 183 -1.52 -20.88 -3.27
N ASN A 184 -2.64 -20.76 -3.99
CA ASN A 184 -3.64 -21.82 -4.11
C ASN A 184 -3.35 -22.75 -5.29
N THR A 185 -2.69 -22.26 -6.34
CA THR A 185 -2.28 -23.10 -7.48
C THR A 185 -0.85 -23.58 -7.31
N TYR A 186 -0.68 -24.83 -6.86
CA TYR A 186 0.59 -25.54 -7.01
C TYR A 186 0.79 -25.81 -8.51
N PHE A 187 1.70 -25.08 -9.15
CA PHE A 187 2.07 -25.35 -10.54
C PHE A 187 2.76 -26.73 -10.59
N ILE A 188 2.00 -27.76 -10.94
CA ILE A 188 2.59 -28.98 -11.45
C ILE A 188 3.21 -28.57 -12.79
N GLN A 189 4.53 -28.71 -12.88
CA GLN A 189 5.39 -28.26 -13.98
C GLN A 189 5.11 -28.96 -15.34
N THR A 190 3.94 -29.58 -15.49
CA THR A 190 3.50 -30.33 -16.67
C THR A 190 2.77 -29.47 -17.69
N ASN A 191 2.26 -28.28 -17.32
CA ASN A 191 1.54 -27.39 -18.25
C ASN A 191 2.26 -26.04 -18.44
N SER A 192 3.09 -25.96 -19.48
CA SER A 192 3.85 -24.77 -19.89
C SER A 192 2.97 -23.53 -20.17
N LEU A 193 1.74 -23.73 -20.66
CA LEU A 193 0.76 -22.66 -20.91
C LEU A 193 0.35 -21.94 -19.61
N GLN A 194 0.06 -22.68 -18.53
CA GLN A 194 -0.35 -22.10 -17.25
C GLN A 194 0.78 -21.32 -16.59
N TYR A 195 2.01 -21.79 -16.74
CA TYR A 195 3.20 -21.08 -16.27
C TYR A 195 3.41 -19.76 -17.02
N ALA A 196 3.28 -19.76 -18.35
CA ALA A 196 3.40 -18.55 -19.17
C ALA A 196 2.34 -17.49 -18.83
N ILE A 197 1.07 -17.92 -18.62
CA ILE A 197 0.00 -17.04 -18.16
C ILE A 197 0.31 -16.47 -16.76
N GLY A 198 0.79 -17.31 -15.84
CA GLY A 198 1.19 -16.89 -14.50
C GLY A 198 2.31 -15.84 -14.51
N GLN A 199 3.30 -15.99 -15.38
CA GLN A 199 4.39 -15.02 -15.58
C GLN A 199 3.88 -13.70 -16.17
N LEU A 200 2.99 -13.75 -17.16
CA LEU A 200 2.39 -12.54 -17.75
C LEU A 200 1.62 -11.74 -16.70
N ILE A 201 0.81 -12.42 -15.88
CA ILE A 201 0.04 -11.78 -14.80
C ILE A 201 1.01 -11.23 -13.73
N GLN A 202 2.13 -11.91 -13.46
CA GLN A 202 3.16 -11.39 -12.55
C GLN A 202 3.73 -10.06 -13.02
N VAL A 203 4.10 -9.99 -14.29
CA VAL A 203 4.70 -8.79 -14.89
C VAL A 203 3.67 -7.66 -14.93
N LEU A 204 2.42 -7.95 -15.27
CA LEU A 204 1.34 -6.97 -15.26
C LEU A 204 1.06 -6.47 -13.84
N ALA A 205 0.88 -7.35 -12.85
CA ALA A 205 0.67 -6.97 -11.46
C ALA A 205 1.87 -6.19 -10.89
N GLY A 206 3.09 -6.60 -11.20
CA GLY A 206 4.33 -5.90 -10.82
C GLY A 206 4.42 -4.51 -11.45
N SER A 207 4.11 -4.38 -12.73
CA SER A 207 4.12 -3.09 -13.44
C SER A 207 3.09 -2.10 -12.89
N LEU A 208 1.91 -2.58 -12.52
CA LEU A 208 0.85 -1.79 -11.88
C LEU A 208 1.26 -1.31 -10.48
N THR A 209 1.92 -2.16 -9.69
CA THR A 209 2.49 -1.73 -8.40
C THR A 209 3.59 -0.70 -8.60
N ASN A 210 4.47 -0.85 -9.60
CA ASN A 210 5.52 0.13 -9.89
C ASN A 210 4.95 1.48 -10.33
N ALA A 211 3.83 1.51 -11.04
CA ALA A 211 3.13 2.74 -11.42
C ALA A 211 2.55 3.51 -10.20
N GLN A 212 2.34 2.83 -9.07
CA GLN A 212 1.91 3.47 -7.82
C GLN A 212 3.07 4.17 -7.08
N TYR A 213 4.32 3.80 -7.37
CA TYR A 213 5.52 4.29 -6.66
C TYR A 213 6.45 5.15 -7.55
N GLY A 214 6.10 5.37 -8.81
CA GLY A 214 6.82 6.24 -9.76
C GLY A 214 6.32 7.68 -9.69
#